data_AF-A0A7S0RZK7-F1
#
_entry.id   AF-A0A7S0RZK7-F1
#
_cell.length_a   1.000
_cell.length_b   1.000
_cell.length_c   1.000
_cell.angle_alpha   90.00
_cell.angle_beta   90.00
_cell.angle_gamma   90.00
#
_symmetry.space_group_name_H-M   'P 1'
#
loop_
_entity.id
_entity.type
_entity.pdbx_description
1 polymer ?
#
loop_
_entity_poly.entity_id
_entity_poly.type
_entity_poly.pdbx_seq_one_letter_code
_entity_poly.pdbx_strand_id
1 'polypeptide(L)'
;AVMGVALVAEGGPQQAATPSSLFVVTETQTLCFHLQTSTKAVLDHTGVSAPHCCVLRPPTSPGAPRLLLVGREEGLYDYTPDTRAGCTVYEGGKARLAVLRRYVVVVTREVSEVA
;
A
#
# COMPACT_ATOMS: atom_id res chain seq x y z
N ALA A 1 6.85 12.29 8.45
CA ALA A 1 5.52 12.75 8.01
C ALA A 1 4.64 11.58 7.53
N VAL A 2 3.36 11.82 7.20
CA VAL A 2 2.48 10.84 6.53
C VAL A 2 2.74 10.93 5.03
N MET A 3 3.09 9.80 4.41
CA MET A 3 3.46 9.70 3.00
C MET A 3 2.34 9.18 2.11
N GLY A 4 1.39 8.46 2.68
CA GLY A 4 0.18 8.04 1.99
C GLY A 4 -0.88 7.49 2.92
N VAL A 5 -2.13 7.60 2.48
CA VAL A 5 -3.31 7.14 3.19
C VAL A 5 -4.22 6.45 2.19
N ALA A 6 -4.71 5.26 2.52
CA ALA A 6 -5.63 4.50 1.68
C ALA A 6 -6.77 3.91 2.51
N LEU A 7 -8.01 4.17 2.10
CA LEU A 7 -9.21 3.70 2.77
C LEU A 7 -9.76 2.45 2.06
N VAL A 8 -10.04 1.40 2.82
CA VAL A 8 -10.73 0.21 2.35
C VAL A 8 -12.17 0.25 2.87
N ALA A 9 -13.12 0.14 1.93
CA ALA A 9 -14.52 -0.07 2.25
C ALA A 9 -14.96 -1.47 1.84
N GLU A 10 -15.59 -2.16 2.79
CA GLU A 10 -16.17 -3.49 2.61
C GLU A 10 -17.68 -3.31 2.46
N GLY A 11 -18.24 -3.75 1.34
CA GLY A 11 -19.69 -3.70 1.10
C GLY A 11 -20.08 -4.42 -0.18
N GLY A 12 -21.22 -5.13 -0.12
CA GLY A 12 -21.81 -5.77 -1.29
C GLY A 12 -22.40 -4.75 -2.27
N PRO A 13 -22.77 -5.18 -3.49
CA PRO A 13 -23.22 -4.29 -4.58
C PRO A 13 -24.49 -3.48 -4.29
N GLN A 14 -25.15 -3.66 -3.14
CA GLN A 14 -26.39 -2.98 -2.76
C GLN A 14 -26.33 -2.17 -1.45
N GLN A 15 -25.19 -2.13 -0.74
CA GLN A 15 -25.10 -1.44 0.55
C GLN A 15 -23.99 -0.38 0.52
N ALA A 16 -24.26 0.79 1.09
CA ALA A 16 -23.24 1.82 1.28
C ALA A 16 -22.11 1.24 2.14
N ALA A 17 -21.00 0.87 1.48
CA ALA A 17 -19.87 0.21 2.11
C ALA A 17 -19.29 1.12 3.19
N THR A 18 -19.35 0.70 4.46
CA THR A 18 -18.67 1.42 5.52
C THR A 18 -17.18 1.09 5.46
N PRO A 19 -16.30 2.08 5.57
CA PRO A 19 -14.88 1.82 5.57
C PRO A 19 -14.52 0.99 6.81
N SER A 20 -13.89 -0.15 6.60
CA SER A 20 -13.50 -1.10 7.65
C SER A 20 -12.06 -0.88 8.10
N SER A 21 -11.19 -0.45 7.18
CA SER A 21 -9.75 -0.30 7.43
C SER A 21 -9.18 0.93 6.75
N LEU A 22 -8.26 1.59 7.45
CA LEU A 22 -7.49 2.73 6.96
C LEU A 22 -6.00 2.39 7.01
N PHE A 23 -5.37 2.28 5.86
CA PHE A 23 -3.93 2.15 5.76
C PHE A 23 -3.26 3.52 5.84
N VAL A 24 -2.16 3.58 6.59
CA VAL A 24 -1.31 4.77 6.69
C VAL A 24 0.14 4.35 6.50
N VAL A 25 0.81 4.96 5.54
CA VAL A 25 2.24 4.80 5.32
C VAL A 25 2.91 6.11 5.71
N THR A 26 3.84 6.03 6.67
CA THR A 26 4.68 7.15 7.09
C THR A 26 6.08 7.00 6.52
N GLU A 27 6.99 7.90 6.87
CA GLU A 27 8.42 7.73 6.56
C GLU A 27 9.04 6.52 7.25
N THR A 28 8.52 6.14 8.42
CA THR A 28 9.16 5.15 9.29
C THR A 28 8.33 3.90 9.51
N GLN A 29 7.03 3.89 9.20
CA GLN A 29 6.14 2.79 9.52
C GLN A 29 5.05 2.60 8.47
N THR A 30 4.57 1.36 8.37
CA THR A 30 3.35 1.01 7.65
C THR A 30 2.33 0.51 8.66
N LEU A 31 1.15 1.12 8.68
CA LEU A 31 0.14 0.95 9.71
C LEU A 31 -1.22 0.63 9.08
N CYS A 32 -2.07 -0.04 9.85
CA CYS A 32 -3.49 -0.16 9.58
C CYS A 32 -4.30 0.25 10.81
N PHE A 33 -5.36 1.02 10.61
CA PHE A 33 -6.35 1.33 11.61
C PHE A 33 -7.65 0.61 11.25
N HIS A 34 -8.12 -0.26 12.12
CA HIS A 34 -9.41 -0.92 11.99
C HIS A 34 -10.47 0.02 12.57
N LEU A 35 -11.31 0.58 11.69
CA LEU A 35 -12.19 1.68 12.03
C LEU A 35 -13.37 1.22 12.89
N GLN A 36 -13.83 -0.02 12.70
CA GLN A 36 -14.94 -0.59 13.47
C GLN A 36 -14.56 -0.88 14.92
N THR A 37 -13.36 -1.41 15.15
CA THR A 37 -12.85 -1.76 16.48
C THR A 37 -12.04 -0.62 17.11
N SER A 38 -11.78 0.46 16.36
CA SER A 38 -10.89 1.55 16.75
C SER A 38 -9.50 1.08 17.20
N THR A 39 -9.00 -0.02 16.61
CA THR A 39 -7.69 -0.60 16.92
C THR A 39 -6.66 -0.24 15.85
N LYS A 40 -5.38 -0.27 16.24
CA LYS A 40 -4.24 -0.01 15.36
C LYS A 40 -3.35 -1.27 15.29
N ALA A 41 -2.98 -1.65 14.07
CA ALA A 41 -1.95 -2.64 13.79
C ALA A 41 -0.70 -1.97 13.19
N VAL A 42 0.49 -2.33 13.68
CA VAL A 42 1.75 -1.99 13.02
C VAL A 42 2.08 -3.13 12.07
N LEU A 43 2.01 -2.87 10.77
CA LEU A 43 2.21 -3.87 9.73
C LEU A 43 3.69 -4.02 9.37
N ASP A 44 4.45 -2.93 9.50
CA ASP A 44 5.88 -2.90 9.27
C ASP A 44 6.52 -1.74 10.03
N HIS A 45 7.74 -1.95 10.53
CA HIS A 45 8.58 -0.92 11.15
C HIS A 45 9.39 -0.12 10.14
N THR A 46 9.02 -0.23 8.85
CA THR A 46 9.60 0.53 7.75
C THR A 46 8.49 1.29 7.00
N GLY A 47 8.79 2.51 6.57
CA GLY A 47 7.89 3.37 5.82
C GLY A 47 8.29 3.53 4.36
N VAL A 48 8.12 4.73 3.82
CA VAL A 48 8.64 5.16 2.51
C VAL A 48 9.30 6.53 2.61
N SER A 49 10.44 6.72 1.95
CA SER A 49 11.16 7.99 1.94
C SER A 49 10.58 9.03 0.96
N ALA A 50 9.70 8.60 0.04
CA ALA A 50 9.08 9.46 -0.97
C ALA A 50 7.56 9.36 -0.97
N PRO A 51 6.84 10.47 -1.22
CA PRO A 51 5.39 10.44 -1.38
C PRO A 51 4.98 9.62 -2.61
N HIS A 52 3.71 9.22 -2.67
CA HIS A 52 3.11 8.48 -3.80
C HIS A 52 3.72 7.11 -4.10
N CYS A 53 4.53 6.57 -3.18
CA CYS A 53 5.10 5.23 -3.26
C CYS A 53 4.22 4.17 -2.58
N CYS A 54 2.93 4.42 -2.45
CA CYS A 54 1.96 3.42 -2.01
C CYS A 54 0.62 3.59 -2.73
N VAL A 55 -0.08 2.48 -2.95
CA VAL A 55 -1.39 2.47 -3.62
C VAL A 55 -2.22 1.28 -3.15
N LEU A 56 -3.55 1.44 -3.12
CA LEU A 56 -4.46 0.33 -2.85
C LEU A 56 -4.73 -0.45 -4.14
N ARG A 57 -4.39 -1.74 -4.16
CA ARG A 57 -4.69 -2.62 -5.29
C ARG A 57 -6.14 -3.10 -5.24
N PRO A 58 -6.83 -3.13 -6.39
CA PRO A 58 -8.14 -3.76 -6.49
C PRO A 58 -8.01 -5.28 -6.24
N PRO A 59 -9.11 -5.94 -5.85
CA PRO A 59 -9.16 -7.39 -5.76
C PRO A 59 -8.79 -8.03 -7.10
N THR A 60 -8.04 -9.13 -7.06
CA THR A 60 -7.68 -9.90 -8.26
C THR A 60 -8.77 -10.89 -8.67
N SER A 61 -9.66 -11.26 -7.75
CA SER A 61 -10.83 -12.13 -7.96
C SER A 61 -12.00 -11.69 -7.08
N PRO A 62 -13.24 -12.09 -7.40
CA PRO A 62 -14.39 -11.86 -6.52
C PRO A 62 -14.14 -12.46 -5.13
N GLY A 63 -14.34 -11.66 -4.08
CA GLY A 63 -14.11 -12.08 -2.68
C GLY A 63 -12.67 -11.97 -2.19
N ALA A 64 -11.70 -11.64 -3.05
CA ALA A 64 -10.34 -11.36 -2.59
C ALA A 64 -10.26 -9.99 -1.90
N PRO A 65 -9.42 -9.83 -0.87
CA PRO A 65 -9.25 -8.54 -0.20
C PRO A 65 -8.50 -7.55 -1.10
N ARG A 66 -8.74 -6.26 -0.87
CA ARG A 66 -7.85 -5.21 -1.37
C ARG A 66 -6.55 -5.24 -0.58
N LEU A 67 -5.44 -5.05 -1.29
CA LEU A 67 -4.12 -5.04 -0.67
C LEU A 67 -3.50 -3.65 -0.79
N LEU A 68 -2.91 -3.15 0.28
CA LEU A 68 -2.01 -2.01 0.19
C LEU A 68 -0.70 -2.48 -0.44
N LEU A 69 -0.28 -1.83 -1.52
CA LEU A 69 1.04 -2.00 -2.11
C LEU A 69 1.93 -0.82 -1.69
N VAL A 70 3.11 -1.11 -1.16
CA VAL A 70 4.13 -0.11 -0.79
C VAL A 70 5.40 -0.39 -1.57
N GLY A 71 5.94 0.63 -2.23
CA GLY A 71 7.17 0.57 -2.99
C GLY A 71 8.33 1.16 -2.20
N ARG A 72 9.35 0.35 -1.97
CA ARG A 72 10.61 0.71 -1.33
C ARG A 72 11.77 0.48 -2.28
N GLU A 73 12.97 0.81 -1.84
CA GLU A 73 14.18 0.69 -2.65
C GLU A 73 14.41 -0.75 -3.09
N GLU A 74 14.25 -1.70 -2.18
CA GLU A 74 14.50 -3.13 -2.36
C GLU A 74 13.35 -3.89 -3.06
N GLY A 75 12.14 -3.31 -3.11
CA GLY A 75 11.02 -4.00 -3.75
C GLY A 75 9.65 -3.42 -3.49
N LEU A 76 8.64 -4.22 -3.86
CA LEU A 76 7.23 -3.94 -3.66
C LEU A 76 6.65 -4.88 -2.61
N TYR A 77 5.87 -4.33 -1.69
CA TYR A 77 5.39 -4.99 -0.49
C TYR A 77 3.88 -4.94 -0.43
N ASP A 78 3.24 -6.09 -0.32
CA ASP A 78 1.80 -6.20 -0.17
C ASP A 78 1.40 -6.35 1.29
N TYR A 79 0.34 -5.66 1.69
CA TYR A 79 -0.22 -5.73 3.03
C TYR A 79 -1.73 -5.95 2.98
N THR A 80 -2.17 -6.86 3.84
CA THR A 80 -3.56 -6.96 4.30
C THR A 80 -3.76 -6.03 5.50
N PRO A 81 -5.00 -5.82 5.97
CA PRO A 81 -5.25 -5.07 7.20
C PRO A 81 -4.50 -5.60 8.43
N ASP A 82 -4.15 -6.88 8.45
CA ASP A 82 -3.59 -7.55 9.63
C ASP A 82 -2.08 -7.83 9.53
N THR A 83 -1.56 -8.02 8.32
CA THR A 83 -0.16 -8.45 8.14
C THR A 83 0.39 -8.16 6.75
N ARG A 84 1.72 -8.31 6.60
CA ARG A 84 2.41 -8.37 5.31
C ARG A 84 2.03 -9.66 4.58
N ALA A 85 1.52 -9.53 3.37
CA ALA A 85 1.01 -10.63 2.56
C ALA A 85 2.01 -11.13 1.50
N GLY A 86 2.88 -10.25 1.01
CA GLY A 86 3.77 -10.61 -0.09
C GLY A 86 4.91 -9.62 -0.32
N CYS A 87 5.86 -10.04 -1.15
CA CYS A 87 7.00 -9.25 -1.58
C CYS A 87 7.35 -9.59 -3.03
N THR A 88 7.62 -8.56 -3.83
CA THR A 88 8.29 -8.71 -5.13
C THR A 88 9.60 -7.93 -5.06
N VAL A 89 10.72 -8.63 -5.12
CA VAL A 89 12.04 -8.00 -5.16
C VAL A 89 12.19 -7.25 -6.47
N TYR A 90 12.49 -5.96 -6.36
CA TYR A 90 12.66 -5.07 -7.50
C TYR A 90 13.44 -3.85 -7.02
N GLU A 91 14.74 -3.84 -7.30
CA GLU A 91 15.66 -2.84 -6.75
C GLU A 91 15.57 -1.48 -7.45
N GLY A 92 16.02 -0.42 -6.76
CA GLY A 92 16.14 0.95 -7.26
C GLY A 92 15.12 1.92 -6.67
N GLY A 93 15.43 3.21 -6.72
CA GLY A 93 14.58 4.25 -6.15
C GLY A 93 13.19 4.31 -6.80
N LYS A 94 12.13 4.24 -5.98
CA LYS A 94 10.74 4.39 -6.46
C LYS A 94 10.34 5.86 -6.41
N ALA A 95 9.79 6.37 -7.51
CA ALA A 95 9.24 7.71 -7.59
C ALA A 95 7.72 7.72 -7.36
N ARG A 96 7.02 6.71 -7.89
CA ARG A 96 5.57 6.63 -7.84
C ARG A 96 5.05 5.22 -8.10
N LEU A 97 3.95 4.89 -7.44
CA LEU A 97 3.10 3.75 -7.78
C LEU A 97 1.74 4.22 -8.28
N ALA A 98 1.20 3.50 -9.27
CA ALA A 98 -0.17 3.66 -9.71
C ALA A 98 -0.77 2.31 -10.11
N VAL A 99 -2.09 2.19 -10.03
CA VAL A 99 -2.82 1.05 -10.55
C VAL A 99 -3.51 1.44 -11.85
N LEU A 100 -3.33 0.61 -12.87
CA LEU A 100 -4.03 0.71 -14.15
C LEU A 100 -4.71 -0.64 -14.45
N ARG A 101 -6.01 -0.73 -14.14
CA ARG A 101 -6.78 -1.98 -14.22
C ARG A 101 -6.13 -3.10 -13.40
N ARG A 102 -5.62 -4.15 -14.06
CA ARG A 102 -4.92 -5.28 -13.44
C ARG A 102 -3.40 -5.09 -13.32
N TYR A 103 -2.88 -3.98 -13.84
CA TYR A 103 -1.46 -3.69 -13.86
C TYR A 103 -1.08 -2.73 -12.74
N VAL A 104 0.11 -2.95 -12.19
CA VAL A 104 0.79 -1.98 -11.33
C VAL A 104 1.81 -1.26 -12.20
N VAL A 105 1.74 0.06 -12.24
CA VAL A 105 2.72 0.91 -12.88
C VAL A 105 3.68 1.39 -11.81
N VAL A 106 4.97 1.09 -12.01
CA VAL A 106 6.06 1.53 -11.14
C VAL A 106 6.88 2.55 -11.92
N VAL A 107 6.96 3.77 -11.41
CA VAL A 107 7.87 4.79 -11.94
C VAL A 107 9.10 4.78 -11.05
N THR A 108 10.26 4.51 -11.64
CA THR A 108 11.55 4.53 -10.96
C THR A 108 12.28 5.84 -11.20
N ARG A 109 13.19 6.18 -10.28
CA ARG A 109 14.19 7.22 -10.53
C ARG A 109 15.39 6.55 -11.17
N GLU A 110 15.87 7.14 -12.25
CA GLU A 110 17.16 6.77 -12.79
C GLU A 110 18.23 7.22 -11.79
N VAL A 111 19.06 6.28 -11.34
CA VAL A 111 20.26 6.64 -10.59
C VAL A 111 21.28 7.05 -11.64
N SER A 112 21.40 8.36 -11.89
CA SER A 112 22.53 8.87 -12.65
C SER A 112 23.77 8.62 -11.79
N GLU A 113 24.52 7.58 -12.10
CA GLU A 113 25.87 7.40 -11.57
C GLU A 113 26.70 8.60 -12.02
N VAL A 114 26.96 9.54 -11.09
CA VAL A 114 28.01 10.52 -11.30
C VAL A 114 29.31 9.76 -11.05
N ALA A 115 29.97 9.40 -12.15
CA ALA A 115 31.34 8.87 -12.17
C ALA A 115 32.35 9.87 -11.58
#